data_AF-A0A800IIV4-F1
#
_entry.id   AF-A0A800IIV4-F1
#
_cell.length_a   1.000
_cell.length_b   1.000
_cell.length_c   1.000
_cell.angle_alpha   90.00
_cell.angle_beta   90.00
_cell.angle_gamma   90.00
#
_symmetry.space_group_name_H-M   'P 1'
#
loop_
_entity.id
_entity.type
_entity.pdbx_description
1 polymer ?
#
loop_
_entity_poly.entity_id
_entity_poly.type
_entity_poly.pdbx_seq_one_letter_code
_entity_poly.pdbx_strand_id
1 'polypeptide(L)'
;MIIRYVSINTYQPHEISDVLTLSFTFSTGLSAYPDDGSRAQEVIRRADGAMYRAKNTGRNKVCLAREEKMVTKTSHCTQKQLERSSKLAEAEGGGGGGGGALILREALDDVLKKYDDRQFTADK
;
A
#
# COMPACT_ATOMS: atom_id res chain seq x y z
N MET A 1 -0.28 19.13 14.63
CA MET A 1 -1.72 19.44 14.60
C MET A 1 -2.15 19.69 13.16
N ILE A 2 -2.55 18.64 12.44
CA ILE A 2 -3.32 18.73 11.20
C ILE A 2 -4.46 17.73 11.39
N ILE A 3 -5.65 18.24 11.67
CA ILE A 3 -6.87 17.44 11.77
C ILE A 3 -7.60 17.53 10.42
N ARG A 4 -8.35 16.47 10.09
CA ARG A 4 -9.72 16.54 9.53
C ARG A 4 -9.85 16.84 8.04
N TYR A 5 -10.21 15.82 7.27
CA TYR A 5 -11.58 15.57 6.78
C TYR A 5 -11.50 14.45 5.75
N VAL A 6 -12.25 13.37 5.96
CA VAL A 6 -12.49 12.39 4.89
C VAL A 6 -13.98 12.42 4.63
N SER A 7 -14.36 13.30 3.71
CA SER A 7 -15.72 13.33 3.21
C SER A 7 -15.95 12.03 2.44
N ILE A 8 -16.93 11.23 2.87
CA ILE A 8 -17.42 10.08 2.13
C ILE A 8 -18.26 10.67 1.00
N ASN A 9 -17.63 10.97 -0.14
CA ASN A 9 -18.35 11.54 -1.27
C ASN A 9 -19.06 10.39 -2.00
N THR A 10 -20.34 10.19 -1.69
CA THR A 10 -21.23 9.37 -2.50
C THR A 10 -21.38 10.07 -3.84
N TYR A 11 -20.71 9.55 -4.88
CA TYR A 11 -20.72 10.14 -6.22
C TYR A 11 -22.12 10.01 -6.80
N GLN A 12 -22.78 11.14 -7.09
CA GLN A 12 -24.06 11.12 -7.81
C GLN A 12 -23.80 10.81 -9.30
N PRO A 13 -24.59 9.94 -9.92
CA PRO A 13 -24.40 9.59 -11.33
C PRO A 13 -24.59 10.84 -12.20
N HIS A 14 -23.67 11.05 -13.15
CA HIS A 14 -23.85 12.05 -14.20
C HIS A 14 -24.70 11.46 -15.32
N GLU A 15 -25.77 12.15 -15.72
CA GLU A 15 -26.54 11.80 -16.90
C GLU A 15 -25.70 12.10 -18.15
N ILE A 16 -25.11 11.04 -18.69
CA ILE A 16 -24.55 11.04 -20.02
C ILE A 16 -25.74 10.79 -20.95
N SER A 17 -25.99 11.75 -21.84
CA SER A 17 -27.08 11.82 -22.82
C SER A 17 -27.65 10.47 -23.24
N ASP A 18 -28.97 10.30 -23.05
CA ASP A 18 -29.83 9.16 -23.39
C ASP A 18 -29.17 7.75 -23.34
N VAL A 19 -29.53 7.04 -22.25
CA VAL A 19 -29.48 5.57 -22.00
C VAL A 19 -28.21 4.96 -21.33
N LEU A 20 -27.29 5.71 -20.72
CA LEU A 20 -26.32 5.10 -19.79
C LEU A 20 -26.01 5.93 -18.53
N THR A 21 -26.61 5.54 -17.42
CA THR A 21 -26.26 6.02 -16.07
C THR A 21 -25.05 5.21 -15.56
N LEU A 22 -23.85 5.79 -15.59
CA LEU A 22 -22.64 5.13 -15.07
C LEU A 22 -22.46 5.46 -13.58
N SER A 23 -22.56 4.44 -12.71
CA SER A 23 -22.21 4.56 -11.30
C SER A 23 -20.87 3.86 -11.04
N PHE A 24 -19.92 4.57 -10.43
CA PHE A 24 -18.67 4.00 -9.95
C PHE A 24 -18.45 4.36 -8.48
N THR A 25 -17.80 3.46 -7.75
CA THR A 25 -17.39 3.68 -6.37
C THR A 25 -15.87 3.62 -6.29
N PHE A 26 -15.29 4.33 -5.32
CA PHE A 26 -13.87 4.26 -5.05
C PHE A 26 -13.62 3.83 -3.61
N SER A 27 -12.50 3.17 -3.37
CA SER A 27 -12.02 2.85 -2.03
C SER A 27 -10.64 3.46 -1.87
N THR A 28 -10.38 4.12 -0.75
CA THR A 28 -9.11 4.81 -0.53
C THR A 28 -8.53 4.52 0.85
N GLY A 29 -7.21 4.61 0.94
CA GLY A 29 -6.43 4.46 2.16
C GLY A 29 -5.69 5.74 2.47
N LEU A 30 -5.60 6.11 3.75
CA LEU A 30 -4.95 7.36 4.17
C LEU A 30 -3.89 7.10 5.23
N SER A 31 -2.80 7.82 5.15
CA SER A 31 -1.69 7.81 6.12
C SER A 31 -1.15 9.21 6.32
N ALA A 32 -0.62 9.51 7.50
CA ALA A 32 -0.07 10.82 7.85
C ALA A 32 1.42 10.75 8.20
N TYR A 33 2.22 11.65 7.64
CA TYR A 33 3.58 11.90 8.14
C TYR A 33 3.52 12.87 9.34
N PRO A 34 4.27 12.64 10.43
CA PRO A 34 5.24 11.55 10.66
C PRO A 34 4.67 10.30 11.36
N ASP A 35 3.40 10.31 11.75
CA ASP A 35 2.77 9.27 12.58
C ASP A 35 2.80 7.87 11.93
N ASP A 36 2.60 7.82 10.61
CA ASP A 36 2.56 6.62 9.77
C ASP A 36 3.87 6.38 9.02
N GLY A 37 4.97 6.97 9.46
CA GLY A 37 6.31 6.62 8.98
C GLY A 37 7.21 7.81 8.82
N SER A 38 8.52 7.55 8.89
CA SER A 38 9.55 8.60 8.76
C SER A 38 10.07 8.77 7.33
N ARG A 39 9.79 7.81 6.44
CA ARG A 39 10.15 7.82 5.01
C ARG A 39 8.89 7.79 4.14
N ALA A 40 8.95 8.41 2.96
CA ALA A 40 7.84 8.44 2.01
C ALA A 40 7.30 7.04 1.66
N GLN A 41 8.19 6.07 1.43
CA GLN A 41 7.82 4.68 1.15
C GLN A 41 7.03 4.03 2.30
N GLU A 42 7.35 4.35 3.55
CA GLU A 42 6.65 3.77 4.71
C GLU A 42 5.22 4.30 4.82
N VAL A 43 5.06 5.61 4.60
CA VAL A 43 3.76 6.29 4.58
C VAL A 43 2.89 5.72 3.45
N ILE A 44 3.44 5.63 2.23
CA ILE A 44 2.75 5.04 1.07
C ILE A 44 2.34 3.59 1.35
N ARG A 45 3.24 2.76 1.88
CA ARG A 45 2.95 1.37 2.23
C ARG A 45 1.80 1.25 3.24
N ARG A 46 1.76 2.14 4.24
CA ARG A 46 0.65 2.18 5.22
C ARG A 46 -0.67 2.64 4.60
N ALA A 47 -0.65 3.60 3.67
CA ALA A 47 -1.83 3.99 2.90
C ALA A 47 -2.34 2.84 2.03
N ASP A 48 -1.45 2.14 1.31
CA ASP A 48 -1.79 0.99 0.48
C ASP A 48 -2.40 -0.14 1.29
N GLY A 49 -1.84 -0.46 2.46
CA GLY A 49 -2.44 -1.41 3.40
C GLY A 49 -3.84 -0.99 3.85
N ALA A 50 -4.08 0.30 4.08
CA ALA A 50 -5.41 0.82 4.38
C ALA A 50 -6.38 0.71 3.21
N MET A 51 -5.93 1.03 2.00
CA MET A 51 -6.73 0.87 0.77
C MET A 51 -7.08 -0.60 0.53
N TYR A 52 -6.12 -1.52 0.72
CA TYR A 52 -6.34 -2.96 0.60
C TYR A 52 -7.42 -3.43 1.58
N ARG A 53 -7.40 -2.96 2.84
CA ARG A 53 -8.48 -3.22 3.80
C ARG A 53 -9.81 -2.64 3.35
N ALA A 54 -9.84 -1.43 2.81
CA ALA A 54 -11.06 -0.85 2.28
C ALA A 54 -11.67 -1.73 1.17
N LYS A 55 -10.83 -2.20 0.24
CA LYS A 55 -11.24 -3.11 -0.84
C LYS A 55 -11.74 -4.47 -0.33
N ASN A 56 -11.09 -5.06 0.68
CA ASN A 56 -11.44 -6.40 1.18
C ASN A 56 -12.58 -6.42 2.21
N THR A 57 -12.86 -5.31 2.89
CA THR A 57 -13.90 -5.27 3.94
C THR A 57 -15.27 -4.79 3.43
N GLY A 58 -15.46 -4.64 2.11
CA GLY A 58 -16.74 -4.24 1.52
C GLY A 58 -16.70 -3.10 0.50
N ARG A 59 -15.51 -2.60 0.13
CA ARG A 59 -15.31 -1.50 -0.83
C ARG A 59 -16.06 -0.21 -0.44
N ASN A 60 -16.09 0.76 -1.34
CA ASN A 60 -16.77 2.06 -1.22
C ASN A 60 -16.57 2.77 0.13
N LYS A 61 -15.34 2.75 0.65
CA LYS A 61 -15.02 3.30 1.96
C LYS A 61 -13.60 3.82 2.03
N VAL A 62 -13.35 4.58 3.10
CA VAL A 62 -12.01 5.02 3.45
C VAL A 62 -11.54 4.30 4.70
N CYS A 63 -10.30 3.85 4.68
CA CYS A 63 -9.64 3.31 5.86
C CYS A 63 -8.41 4.15 6.20
N LEU A 64 -8.22 4.40 7.48
CA LEU A 64 -6.98 5.00 7.98
C LEU A 64 -5.91 3.92 8.10
N ALA A 65 -4.67 4.33 7.91
CA ALA A 65 -3.49 3.59 8.28
C ALA A 65 -3.58 3.19 9.75
N ARG A 66 -3.07 2.00 10.02
CA ARG A 66 -2.97 1.45 11.36
C ARG A 66 -1.68 0.68 11.44
N GLU A 67 -1.22 0.45 12.65
CA GLU A 67 -0.10 -0.44 12.87
C GLU A 67 -0.43 -1.86 12.39
N GLU A 68 0.38 -2.38 11.48
CA GLU A 68 0.26 -3.76 11.02
C GLU A 68 1.25 -4.63 11.78
N LYS A 69 0.74 -5.73 12.33
CA LYS A 69 1.59 -6.71 13.03
C LYS A 69 2.55 -7.34 12.03
N MET A 70 3.85 -7.21 12.30
CA MET A 70 4.85 -7.97 11.57
C MET A 70 4.70 -9.46 11.91
N VAL A 71 4.70 -10.29 10.88
CA VAL A 71 4.64 -11.75 11.03
C VAL A 71 5.91 -12.33 10.45
N THR A 72 6.60 -13.15 11.25
CA THR A 72 7.80 -13.85 10.81
C THR A 72 7.42 -14.99 9.89
N LYS A 73 8.02 -15.05 8.70
CA LYS A 73 7.99 -16.21 7.82
C LYS A 73 9.41 -16.67 7.53
N THR A 74 9.64 -17.98 7.60
CA THR A 74 10.89 -18.60 7.16
C THR A 74 10.86 -18.75 5.64
N SER A 75 11.80 -18.12 4.95
CA SER A 75 12.01 -18.28 3.51
C SER A 75 13.43 -18.74 3.24
N HIS A 76 13.61 -19.52 2.17
CA HIS A 76 14.94 -19.93 1.73
C HIS A 76 15.50 -18.88 0.79
N CYS A 77 16.57 -18.21 1.21
CA CYS A 77 17.33 -17.27 0.40
C CYS A 77 18.74 -17.80 0.21
N THR A 78 19.35 -17.52 -0.94
CA THR A 78 20.76 -17.80 -1.16
C THR A 78 21.63 -16.81 -0.38
N GLN A 79 22.85 -17.22 -0.02
CA GLN A 79 23.82 -16.34 0.63
C GLN A 79 24.05 -15.04 -0.17
N LYS A 80 24.21 -15.15 -1.49
CA LYS A 80 24.41 -14.00 -2.38
C LYS A 80 23.23 -13.01 -2.37
N GLN A 81 21.99 -13.49 -2.20
CA GLN A 81 20.83 -12.61 -2.12
C GLN A 81 20.82 -11.79 -0.83
N LEU A 82 21.15 -12.43 0.31
CA LEU A 82 21.23 -11.76 1.60
C LEU A 82 22.38 -10.75 1.67
N GLU A 83 23.53 -11.09 1.11
CA GLU A 83 24.67 -10.16 1.00
C GLU A 83 24.32 -8.93 0.15
N ARG A 84 23.65 -9.13 -0.98
CA ARG A 84 23.22 -8.03 -1.85
C ARG A 84 22.16 -7.15 -1.20
N SER A 85 21.18 -7.72 -0.49
CA SER A 85 20.17 -6.91 0.19
C SER A 85 20.75 -6.09 1.34
N SER A 86 21.73 -6.65 2.08
CA SER A 86 22.45 -5.89 3.12
C SER A 86 23.23 -4.73 2.52
N LYS A 87 23.99 -4.96 1.44
CA LYS A 87 24.74 -3.90 0.74
C LYS A 87 23.82 -2.82 0.17
N LEU A 88 22.67 -3.21 -0.37
CA LEU A 88 21.69 -2.24 -0.89
C LEU A 88 21.11 -1.38 0.23
N ALA A 89 20.82 -1.99 1.40
CA ALA A 89 20.32 -1.26 2.55
C ALA A 89 21.32 -0.22 3.10
N GLU A 90 22.61 -0.56 3.09
CA GLU A 90 23.70 0.35 3.47
C GLU A 90 23.81 1.53 2.50
N ALA A 91 23.67 1.28 1.19
CA ALA A 91 23.73 2.31 0.16
C ALA A 91 22.53 3.28 0.21
N GLU A 92 21.34 2.79 0.56
CA GLU A 92 20.09 3.56 0.67
C GLU A 92 19.97 4.42 1.94
N GLY A 93 21.10 4.69 2.62
CA GLY A 93 21.17 5.55 3.80
C GLY A 93 20.57 4.92 5.08
N GLY A 94 20.34 3.60 5.08
CA GLY A 94 19.83 2.85 6.22
C GLY A 94 20.90 2.56 7.26
N GLY A 95 21.37 3.57 7.99
CA GLY A 95 22.32 3.41 9.09
C GLY A 95 21.70 2.70 10.30
N GLY A 96 21.59 1.37 10.26
CA GLY A 96 21.14 0.55 11.39
C GLY A 96 20.94 -0.92 11.02
N GLY A 97 21.27 -1.84 11.94
CA GLY A 97 21.31 -3.30 11.75
C GLY A 97 20.03 -4.02 11.30
N GLY A 98 18.97 -3.28 10.93
CA GLY A 98 17.70 -3.79 10.38
C GLY A 98 17.44 -3.43 8.92
N GLY A 99 18.38 -2.79 8.22
CA GLY A 99 18.18 -2.28 6.86
C GLY A 99 17.85 -3.37 5.83
N GLY A 100 18.50 -4.54 5.90
CA GLY A 100 18.23 -5.64 4.97
C GLY A 100 16.78 -6.13 5.00
N ALA A 101 16.14 -6.12 6.18
CA ALA A 101 14.73 -6.45 6.31
C ALA A 101 13.80 -5.38 5.69
N LEU A 102 14.23 -4.13 5.61
CA LEU A 102 13.48 -3.06 4.95
C LEU A 102 13.47 -3.27 3.43
N ILE A 103 14.64 -3.53 2.85
CA ILE A 103 14.78 -3.83 1.41
C ILE A 103 13.98 -5.08 1.02
N LEU A 104 13.98 -6.12 1.87
CA LEU A 104 13.19 -7.32 1.60
C LEU A 104 11.67 -7.05 1.63
N ARG A 105 11.21 -6.13 2.50
CA ARG A 105 9.80 -5.72 2.54
C ARG A 105 9.42 -4.93 1.30
N GLU A 106 10.24 -3.96 0.91
CA GLU A 106 10.05 -3.19 -0.33
C GLU A 106 10.02 -4.10 -1.56
N ALA A 107 10.99 -5.00 -1.70
CA ALA A 107 11.03 -5.95 -2.80
C ALA A 107 9.78 -6.86 -2.83
N LEU A 108 9.24 -7.23 -1.67
CA LEU A 108 8.00 -8.00 -1.59
C LEU A 108 6.80 -7.16 -2.05
N ASP A 109 6.69 -5.91 -1.61
CA ASP A 109 5.61 -5.00 -2.01
C ASP A 109 5.63 -4.77 -3.53
N ASP A 110 6.81 -4.58 -4.13
CA ASP A 110 6.98 -4.47 -5.58
C ASP A 110 6.53 -5.73 -6.33
N VAL A 111 6.89 -6.91 -5.81
CA VAL A 111 6.45 -8.19 -6.39
C VAL A 111 4.93 -8.32 -6.28
N LEU A 112 4.33 -7.97 -5.14
CA LEU A 112 2.88 -8.01 -4.98
C LEU A 112 2.20 -7.07 -5.97
N LYS A 113 2.65 -5.82 -6.06
CA LYS A 113 2.12 -4.82 -7.00
C LYS A 113 2.17 -5.30 -8.45
N LYS A 114 3.31 -5.86 -8.88
CA LYS A 114 3.50 -6.41 -10.23
C LYS A 114 2.50 -7.53 -10.60
N TYR A 115 1.93 -8.22 -9.60
CA TYR A 115 0.98 -9.31 -9.83
C TYR A 115 -0.47 -8.90 -9.51
N ASP A 116 -0.71 -7.95 -8.60
CA ASP A 116 -2.04 -7.40 -8.31
C ASP A 116 -2.59 -6.63 -9.53
N ASP A 117 -1.74 -5.85 -10.21
CA ASP A 117 -2.09 -5.13 -11.43
C ASP A 117 -2.56 -6.06 -12.58
N ARG A 118 -2.23 -7.35 -12.52
CA ARG A 118 -2.66 -8.36 -13.51
C ARG A 118 -4.01 -8.99 -13.20
N GLN A 119 -4.49 -8.92 -11.96
CA GLN A 119 -5.81 -9.48 -11.59
C GLN A 119 -6.95 -8.50 -11.84
N PHE A 120 -6.69 -7.19 -11.87
CA PHE A 120 -7.70 -6.17 -12.18
C PHE A 120 -8.04 -6.07 -13.69
N THR A 121 -7.27 -6.71 -14.57
CA THR A 121 -7.51 -6.72 -16.02
C THR A 121 -8.22 -7.99 -16.52
N ALA A 122 -8.52 -8.96 -15.65
CA ALA A 122 -9.02 -10.27 -16.06
C ALA A 122 -10.54 -10.48 -15.94
N ASP A 123 -11.29 -9.54 -15.37
CA ASP A 123 -12.77 -9.54 -15.41
C ASP A 123 -13.25 -8.46 -16.39
N LYS A 124 -13.38 -8.85 -17.66
CA LYS A 124 -14.29 -8.27 -18.66
C LYS A 124 -14.76 -9.36 -19.61
#